data_AF-A0A401GIG1-F1
#
_entry.id   AF-A0A401GIG1-F1
#
_cell.length_a   1.000
_cell.length_b   1.000
_cell.length_c   1.000
_cell.angle_alpha   90.00
_cell.angle_beta   90.00
_cell.angle_gamma   90.00
#
_symmetry.space_group_name_H-M   'P 1'
#
loop_
_entity.id
_entity.type
_entity.pdbx_description
1 polymer ?
#
loop_
_entity_poly.entity_id
_entity_poly.type
_entity_poly.pdbx_seq_one_letter_code
_entity_poly.pdbx_strand_id
1 'polypeptide(L)'
;MNDIPENPFASTHSLDTNPFEDPVYPSSASSIHKDDHSVRLEELNQRERDLERREQELTQQSEHIRRFGRSNWPPFYPLIFHSIKDEIPEASRLVITRLYQLWLLLLGTLLINMIACIFILTGGSSGGGSDLGSSIGYLIVIPPLSFLLWYRPIYNGYMKEQALYYYMYFVFCGFHLLYSVYMIIGIPSTGAAGIIQTIKMYVDHRWVAAILGTIATVGWVLQGVGQGLYYRQIWTHHKAAGHSIEKAKTELATHGAKAYFTRG
;
A
#
# COMPACT_ATOMS: atom_id res chain seq x y z
N MET A 1 -6.50 45.05 85.07
CA MET A 1 -5.43 45.17 84.07
C MET A 1 -5.50 43.91 83.23
N ASN A 2 -6.18 44.05 82.08
CA ASN A 2 -6.22 43.20 80.88
C ASN A 2 -6.32 41.67 81.02
N ASP A 3 -7.56 41.17 81.00
CA ASP A 3 -7.90 39.86 80.44
C ASP A 3 -7.62 39.88 78.92
N ILE A 4 -6.69 39.04 78.46
CA ILE A 4 -6.49 38.75 77.04
C ILE A 4 -7.27 37.47 76.73
N PRO A 5 -8.21 37.48 75.76
CA PRO A 5 -8.97 36.29 75.42
C PRO A 5 -8.07 35.26 74.74
N GLU A 6 -8.06 34.04 75.30
CA GLU A 6 -7.39 32.87 74.77
C GLU A 6 -7.97 32.50 73.39
N ASN A 7 -7.12 32.32 72.38
CA ASN A 7 -7.54 32.10 71.00
C ASN A 7 -8.05 30.65 70.82
N PRO A 8 -9.33 30.44 70.47
CA PRO A 8 -9.94 29.11 70.41
C PRO A 8 -9.49 28.25 69.21
N PHE A 9 -8.57 28.74 68.37
CA PHE A 9 -8.00 28.01 67.24
C PHE A 9 -6.56 27.52 67.48
N ALA A 10 -6.06 27.57 68.71
CA ALA A 10 -4.79 26.93 69.05
C ALA A 10 -4.94 25.41 69.03
N SER A 11 -4.71 24.78 67.88
CA SER A 11 -4.66 23.33 67.75
C SER A 11 -3.40 22.78 68.46
N THR A 12 -3.59 21.98 69.50
CA THR A 12 -2.53 21.20 70.19
C THR A 12 -2.10 19.95 69.40
N HIS A 13 -2.31 19.93 68.09
CA HIS A 13 -1.98 18.77 67.27
C HIS A 13 -0.47 18.73 67.03
N SER A 14 0.22 17.90 67.81
CA SER A 14 1.59 17.47 67.52
C SER A 14 1.64 16.91 66.10
N LEU A 15 2.45 17.53 65.24
CA LEU A 15 2.76 17.06 63.89
C LEU A 15 3.85 15.96 63.94
N ASP A 16 3.62 14.91 64.73
CA ASP A 16 4.60 13.84 64.97
C ASP A 16 4.11 12.45 64.54
N THR A 17 3.12 12.38 63.65
CA THR A 17 2.69 11.10 63.06
C THR A 17 3.03 11.10 61.59
N ASN A 18 4.11 10.39 61.25
CA ASN A 18 4.55 10.21 59.88
C ASN A 18 3.61 9.20 59.18
N PRO A 19 2.88 9.58 58.11
CA PRO A 19 1.83 8.74 57.51
C PRO A 19 2.36 7.53 56.71
N PHE A 20 3.68 7.29 56.73
CA PHE A 20 4.35 6.18 56.06
C PHE A 20 4.88 5.12 57.03
N GLU A 21 4.50 5.18 58.30
CA GLU A 21 4.94 4.22 59.31
C GLU A 21 4.02 2.98 59.30
N ASP A 22 4.58 1.82 58.92
CA ASP A 22 3.84 0.56 58.85
C ASP A 22 3.38 0.11 60.26
N PRO A 23 2.16 -0.43 60.43
CA PRO A 23 1.69 -0.89 61.73
C PRO A 23 2.51 -2.09 62.20
N VAL A 24 3.06 -2.01 63.42
CA VAL A 24 3.76 -3.11 64.07
C VAL A 24 2.72 -4.14 64.55
N TYR A 25 2.61 -5.28 63.84
CA TYR A 25 1.80 -6.41 64.27
C TYR A 25 2.55 -7.27 65.30
N PRO A 26 1.93 -7.69 66.42
CA PRO A 26 2.55 -8.62 67.37
C PRO A 26 2.73 -10.00 66.72
N SER A 27 3.95 -10.52 66.82
CA SER A 27 4.37 -11.80 66.24
C SER A 27 3.77 -13.00 66.98
N SER A 28 2.77 -13.65 66.40
CA SER A 28 2.34 -15.01 66.82
C SER A 28 1.52 -15.75 65.75
N ALA A 29 2.10 -16.03 64.57
CA ALA A 29 1.65 -17.09 63.64
C ALA A 29 2.70 -17.37 62.52
N SER A 30 3.83 -18.00 62.85
CA SER A 30 5.01 -18.08 61.96
C SER A 30 5.17 -19.35 61.11
N SER A 31 4.18 -20.25 61.04
CA SER A 31 4.27 -21.50 60.25
C SER A 31 3.26 -21.61 59.11
N ILE A 32 2.03 -21.09 59.24
CA ILE A 32 1.00 -21.18 58.20
C ILE A 32 1.20 -20.12 57.09
N HIS A 33 1.76 -18.95 57.42
CA HIS A 33 1.98 -17.87 56.45
C HIS A 33 3.23 -18.05 55.55
N LYS A 34 4.19 -18.91 55.91
CA LYS A 34 5.37 -19.14 55.07
C LYS A 34 5.05 -19.94 53.80
N ASP A 35 4.13 -20.90 53.90
CA ASP A 35 3.66 -21.67 52.73
C ASP A 35 2.75 -20.83 51.83
N ASP A 36 1.89 -19.99 52.39
CA ASP A 36 1.08 -19.05 51.61
C ASP A 36 1.98 -18.05 50.84
N HIS A 37 3.05 -17.59 51.48
CA HIS A 37 4.07 -16.76 50.82
C HIS A 37 4.85 -17.50 49.74
N SER A 38 5.21 -18.77 49.93
CA SER A 38 5.98 -19.54 48.94
C SER A 38 5.13 -19.87 47.70
N VAL A 39 3.85 -20.22 47.89
CA VAL A 39 2.88 -20.43 46.81
C VAL A 39 2.65 -19.13 46.04
N ARG A 40 2.51 -18.00 46.73
CA ARG A 40 2.36 -16.69 46.08
C ARG A 40 3.61 -16.28 45.30
N LEU A 41 4.80 -16.57 45.81
CA LEU A 41 6.06 -16.30 45.09
C LEU A 41 6.16 -17.14 43.81
N GLU A 42 5.78 -18.41 43.87
CA GLU A 42 5.76 -19.28 42.68
C GLU A 42 4.73 -18.81 41.65
N GLU A 43 3.54 -18.38 42.09
CA GLU A 43 2.52 -17.80 41.20
C GLU A 43 3.00 -16.50 40.54
N LEU A 44 3.71 -15.64 41.28
CA LEU A 44 4.32 -14.42 40.73
C LEU A 44 5.40 -14.75 39.70
N ASN A 45 6.28 -15.71 39.99
CA ASN A 45 7.31 -16.18 39.04
C ASN A 45 6.70 -16.80 37.77
N GLN A 46 5.55 -17.44 37.87
CA GLN A 46 4.83 -17.95 36.69
C GLN A 46 4.23 -16.81 35.85
N ARG A 47 3.60 -15.84 36.50
CA ARG A 47 3.05 -14.66 35.83
C ARG A 47 4.15 -13.81 35.16
N GLU A 48 5.31 -13.67 35.80
CA GLU A 48 6.46 -12.96 35.23
C GLU A 48 6.96 -13.64 33.95
N ARG A 49 7.12 -14.96 33.95
CA ARG A 49 7.50 -15.73 32.75
C ARG A 49 6.48 -15.63 31.62
N ASP A 50 5.20 -15.64 31.96
CA ASP A 50 4.12 -15.47 30.96
C ASP A 50 4.11 -14.04 30.39
N LEU A 51 4.40 -13.03 31.20
CA LEU A 51 4.53 -11.65 30.75
C LEU A 51 5.75 -11.46 29.85
N GLU A 52 6.91 -11.99 30.23
CA GLU A 52 8.12 -11.94 29.39
C GLU A 52 7.89 -12.61 28.03
N ARG A 53 7.20 -13.76 27.98
CA ARG A 53 6.88 -14.42 26.71
C ARG A 53 6.02 -13.51 25.83
N ARG A 54 4.97 -12.90 26.39
CA ARG A 54 4.11 -11.96 25.65
C ARG A 54 4.85 -10.71 25.21
N GLU A 55 5.74 -10.17 26.04
CA GLU A 55 6.55 -9.01 25.69
C GLU A 55 7.53 -9.35 24.55
N GLN A 56 8.14 -10.54 24.57
CA GLN A 56 8.98 -11.02 23.47
C GLN A 56 8.17 -11.22 22.20
N GLU A 57 6.97 -11.80 22.27
CA GLU A 57 6.08 -11.96 21.11
C GLU A 57 5.64 -10.60 20.54
N LEU A 58 5.27 -9.64 21.40
CA LEU A 58 4.93 -8.27 20.99
C LEU A 58 6.14 -7.54 20.41
N THR A 59 7.33 -7.75 20.99
CA THR A 59 8.58 -7.18 20.48
C THR A 59 8.90 -7.76 19.11
N GLN A 60 8.83 -9.08 18.93
CA GLN A 60 9.03 -9.74 17.64
C GLN A 60 7.99 -9.29 16.61
N GLN A 61 6.71 -9.17 17.01
CA GLN A 61 5.65 -8.68 16.13
C GLN A 61 5.86 -7.22 15.76
N SER A 62 6.27 -6.36 16.71
CA SER A 62 6.56 -4.96 16.45
C SER A 62 7.80 -4.77 15.59
N GLU A 63 8.86 -5.58 15.79
CA GLU A 63 10.03 -5.61 14.93
C GLU A 63 9.68 -6.11 13.52
N HIS A 64 8.83 -7.13 13.41
CA HIS A 64 8.33 -7.62 12.13
C HIS A 64 7.52 -6.53 11.41
N ILE A 65 6.60 -5.86 12.11
CA ILE A 65 5.85 -4.72 11.58
C ILE A 65 6.77 -3.54 11.23
N ARG A 66 7.83 -3.29 12.00
CA ARG A 66 8.83 -2.25 11.72
C ARG A 66 9.67 -2.58 10.49
N ARG A 67 9.96 -3.86 10.25
CA ARG A 67 10.77 -4.33 9.11
C ARG A 67 9.97 -4.54 7.82
N PHE A 68 8.71 -4.96 7.92
CA PHE A 68 7.89 -5.37 6.77
C PHE A 68 6.62 -4.53 6.58
N GLY A 69 6.27 -3.65 7.53
CA GLY A 69 5.00 -2.93 7.53
C GLY A 69 3.80 -3.85 7.82
N ARG A 70 2.66 -3.29 8.19
CA ARG A 70 1.40 -4.06 8.26
C ARG A 70 0.80 -4.08 6.85
N SER A 71 0.70 -5.24 6.20
CA SER A 71 0.09 -5.35 4.87
C SER A 71 -1.23 -4.57 4.83
N ASN A 72 -1.33 -3.61 3.91
CA ASN A 72 -2.40 -2.61 3.88
C ASN A 72 -3.09 -2.53 2.52
N TRP A 73 -2.59 -3.27 1.51
CA TRP A 73 -3.06 -3.16 0.14
C TRP A 73 -3.02 -4.51 -0.61
N PRO A 74 -3.99 -4.82 -1.49
CA PRO A 74 -5.27 -4.11 -1.72
C PRO A 74 -6.19 -4.07 -0.50
N PRO A 75 -7.10 -3.07 -0.37
CA PRO A 75 -7.96 -2.89 0.81
C PRO A 75 -8.84 -4.11 1.14
N PHE A 76 -9.21 -4.87 0.12
CA PHE A 76 -10.10 -6.04 0.22
C PHE A 76 -9.32 -7.34 0.51
N TYR A 77 -8.00 -7.33 0.29
CA TYR A 77 -7.13 -8.48 0.52
C TYR A 77 -5.69 -7.97 0.74
N PRO A 78 -5.35 -7.52 1.97
CA PRO A 78 -4.08 -6.86 2.26
C PRO A 78 -2.92 -7.85 2.13
N LEU A 79 -2.28 -7.84 0.96
CA LEU A 79 -1.17 -8.72 0.61
C LEU A 79 0.18 -8.07 0.85
N ILE A 80 0.28 -6.78 0.57
CA ILE A 80 1.54 -6.04 0.57
C ILE A 80 1.41 -4.78 1.41
N PHE A 81 2.54 -4.34 1.97
CA PHE A 81 2.65 -2.98 2.47
C PHE A 81 2.85 -2.02 1.28
N HIS A 82 2.05 -0.97 1.29
CA HIS A 82 2.08 0.11 0.32
C HIS A 82 1.77 1.41 1.05
N SER A 83 2.82 2.15 1.44
CA SER A 83 2.66 3.50 1.98
C SER A 83 3.58 4.47 1.26
N ILE A 84 3.02 5.23 0.33
CA ILE A 84 3.77 6.25 -0.42
C ILE A 84 4.36 7.30 0.53
N LYS A 85 3.68 7.61 1.64
CA LYS A 85 4.16 8.60 2.61
C LYS A 85 5.36 8.08 3.38
N ASP A 86 5.35 6.81 3.78
CA ASP A 86 6.38 6.27 4.67
C ASP A 86 7.59 5.71 3.90
N GLU A 87 7.39 5.22 2.68
CA GLU A 87 8.43 4.52 1.91
C GLU A 87 9.12 5.39 0.83
N ILE A 88 8.49 6.47 0.37
CA ILE A 88 9.04 7.29 -0.73
C ILE A 88 9.58 8.63 -0.22
N PRO A 89 10.78 9.07 -0.65
CA PRO A 89 11.34 10.39 -0.33
C PRO A 89 10.40 11.53 -0.73
N GLU A 90 10.34 12.58 0.09
CA GLU A 90 9.36 13.69 -0.05
C GLU A 90 9.31 14.31 -1.44
N ALA A 91 10.48 14.54 -2.05
CA ALA A 91 10.59 15.12 -3.39
C ALA A 91 9.93 14.26 -4.49
N SER A 92 9.86 12.94 -4.31
CA SER A 92 9.39 11.97 -5.31
C SER A 92 7.98 11.43 -5.02
N ARG A 93 7.41 11.72 -3.84
CA ARG A 93 6.07 11.27 -3.43
C ARG A 93 5.01 11.66 -4.46
N LEU A 94 5.05 12.89 -4.96
CA LEU A 94 4.07 13.38 -5.94
C LEU A 94 4.08 12.52 -7.21
N VAL A 95 5.27 12.18 -7.73
CA VAL A 95 5.41 11.39 -8.96
C VAL A 95 4.82 9.99 -8.77
N ILE A 96 5.17 9.32 -7.67
CA ILE A 96 4.65 7.98 -7.35
C ILE A 96 3.14 7.99 -7.11
N THR A 97 2.61 8.98 -6.40
CA THR A 97 1.15 9.13 -6.19
C THR A 97 0.42 9.32 -7.52
N ARG A 98 0.98 10.09 -8.45
CA ARG A 98 0.36 10.30 -9.77
C ARG A 98 0.43 9.04 -10.63
N LEU A 99 1.52 8.27 -10.57
CA LEU A 99 1.62 6.97 -11.22
C LEU A 99 0.62 5.96 -10.65
N TYR A 100 0.39 5.97 -9.34
CA TYR A 100 -0.63 5.14 -8.72
C TYR A 100 -2.04 5.55 -9.16
N GLN A 101 -2.33 6.85 -9.23
CA GLN A 101 -3.59 7.35 -9.79
C GLN A 101 -3.77 6.95 -11.25
N LEU A 102 -2.71 6.98 -12.05
CA LEU A 102 -2.73 6.45 -13.42
C LEU A 102 -2.99 4.95 -13.45
N TRP A 103 -2.41 4.18 -12.53
CA TRP A 103 -2.71 2.75 -12.42
C TRP A 103 -4.18 2.50 -12.06
N LEU A 104 -4.77 3.26 -11.13
CA LEU A 104 -6.20 3.19 -10.84
C LEU A 104 -7.07 3.62 -12.04
N LEU A 105 -6.65 4.65 -12.78
CA LEU A 105 -7.31 5.08 -14.01
C LEU A 105 -7.28 3.98 -15.07
N LEU A 106 -6.20 3.19 -15.16
CA LEU A 106 -6.12 2.03 -16.05
C LEU A 106 -7.21 1.00 -15.70
N LEU A 107 -7.39 0.67 -14.41
CA LEU A 107 -8.44 -0.25 -13.97
C LEU A 107 -9.84 0.27 -14.33
N GLY A 108 -10.11 1.54 -14.05
CA GLY A 108 -11.37 2.18 -14.42
C GLY A 108 -11.62 2.19 -15.93
N THR A 109 -10.58 2.48 -16.72
CA THR A 109 -10.66 2.50 -18.18
C THR A 109 -10.90 1.10 -18.74
N LEU A 110 -10.24 0.07 -18.22
CA LEU A 110 -10.47 -1.33 -18.59
C LEU A 110 -11.91 -1.76 -18.30
N LEU A 111 -12.45 -1.36 -17.14
CA LEU A 111 -13.83 -1.67 -16.78
C LEU A 111 -14.82 -1.00 -17.73
N ILE A 112 -14.64 0.30 -18.01
CA ILE A 112 -15.49 1.04 -18.95
C ILE A 112 -15.37 0.47 -20.36
N ASN A 113 -14.17 0.09 -20.79
CA ASN A 113 -13.93 -0.57 -22.07
C ASN A 113 -14.69 -1.90 -22.18
N MET A 114 -14.64 -2.75 -21.14
CA MET A 114 -15.42 -4.00 -21.10
C MET A 114 -16.93 -3.71 -21.17
N ILE A 115 -17.43 -2.74 -20.41
CA ILE A 115 -18.84 -2.34 -20.47
C ILE A 115 -19.21 -1.86 -21.88
N ALA A 116 -18.36 -1.05 -22.53
CA ALA A 116 -18.57 -0.64 -23.92
C ALA A 116 -18.65 -1.85 -24.86
N CYS A 117 -17.76 -2.84 -24.70
CA CYS A 117 -17.79 -4.09 -25.48
C CYS A 117 -19.07 -4.92 -25.24
N ILE A 118 -19.64 -4.92 -24.03
CA ILE A 118 -20.95 -5.54 -23.77
C ILE A 118 -22.04 -4.87 -24.61
N PHE A 119 -22.08 -3.53 -24.66
CA PHE A 119 -23.07 -2.81 -25.47
C PHE A 119 -22.84 -2.94 -26.98
N ILE A 120 -21.60 -3.08 -27.42
CA ILE A 120 -21.26 -3.39 -28.82
C ILE A 120 -21.82 -4.77 -29.21
N LEU A 121 -21.68 -5.76 -28.32
CA LEU A 121 -22.24 -7.10 -28.51
C LEU A 121 -23.77 -7.08 -28.52
N THR A 122 -24.42 -6.46 -27.54
CA THR A 122 -25.90 -6.46 -27.44
C THR A 122 -26.57 -5.70 -28.58
N GLY A 123 -25.89 -4.73 -29.18
CA GLY A 123 -26.39 -4.10 -30.40
C GLY A 123 -26.36 -5.02 -31.63
N GLY A 124 -25.66 -6.17 -31.60
CA GLY A 124 -25.56 -7.10 -32.74
C GLY A 124 -24.42 -6.78 -33.71
N SER A 125 -23.30 -6.25 -33.24
CA SER A 125 -22.10 -6.05 -34.08
C SER A 125 -21.49 -7.38 -34.49
N SER A 126 -21.05 -7.53 -35.75
CA SER A 126 -20.53 -8.79 -36.34
C SER A 126 -19.18 -9.27 -35.76
N GLY A 127 -18.66 -8.61 -34.71
CA GLY A 127 -17.46 -8.99 -33.96
C GLY A 127 -17.59 -8.85 -32.44
N GLY A 128 -18.77 -8.49 -31.93
CA GLY A 128 -18.94 -8.09 -30.52
C GLY A 128 -18.58 -9.18 -29.51
N GLY A 129 -18.71 -10.46 -29.88
CA GLY A 129 -18.33 -11.57 -28.99
C GLY A 129 -16.81 -11.67 -28.80
N SER A 130 -16.04 -11.47 -29.88
CA SER A 130 -14.58 -11.38 -29.82
C SER A 130 -14.16 -10.17 -28.99
N ASP A 131 -14.81 -9.03 -29.21
CA ASP A 131 -14.53 -7.81 -28.46
C ASP A 131 -14.75 -7.99 -26.96
N LEU A 132 -15.88 -8.58 -26.57
CA LEU A 132 -16.16 -8.87 -25.17
C LEU A 132 -15.14 -9.85 -24.59
N GLY A 133 -14.87 -10.97 -25.27
CA GLY A 133 -13.92 -11.99 -24.80
C GLY A 133 -12.52 -11.41 -24.57
N SER A 134 -11.99 -10.64 -25.52
CA SER A 134 -10.70 -9.96 -25.38
C SER A 134 -10.71 -8.93 -24.25
N SER A 135 -11.79 -8.15 -24.11
CA SER A 135 -11.88 -7.13 -23.04
C SER A 135 -11.90 -7.73 -21.62
N ILE A 136 -12.53 -8.90 -21.44
CA ILE A 136 -12.50 -9.65 -20.18
C ILE A 136 -11.08 -10.15 -19.90
N GLY A 137 -10.40 -10.69 -20.92
CA GLY A 137 -9.00 -11.10 -20.82
C GLY A 137 -8.10 -9.94 -20.38
N TYR A 138 -8.30 -8.74 -20.94
CA TYR A 138 -7.56 -7.55 -20.51
C TYR A 138 -7.82 -7.19 -19.06
N LEU A 139 -9.08 -7.22 -18.61
CA LEU A 139 -9.43 -6.89 -17.23
C LEU A 139 -8.81 -7.85 -16.21
N ILE A 140 -8.61 -9.11 -16.57
CA ILE A 140 -8.00 -10.11 -15.67
C ILE A 140 -6.47 -10.03 -15.70
N VAL A 141 -5.87 -9.89 -16.88
CA VAL A 141 -4.41 -10.01 -17.04
C VAL A 141 -3.69 -8.68 -16.87
N ILE A 142 -4.22 -7.58 -17.42
CA ILE A 142 -3.52 -6.30 -17.47
C ILE A 142 -3.35 -5.69 -16.07
N PRO A 143 -4.35 -5.67 -15.16
CA PRO A 143 -4.15 -5.10 -13.82
C PRO A 143 -3.02 -5.75 -13.00
N PRO A 144 -2.96 -7.09 -12.81
CA PRO A 144 -1.86 -7.69 -12.05
C PRO A 144 -0.52 -7.53 -12.77
N LEU A 145 -0.49 -7.67 -14.10
CA LEU A 145 0.74 -7.56 -14.87
C LEU A 145 1.30 -6.14 -14.84
N SER A 146 0.46 -5.13 -15.06
CA SER A 146 0.83 -3.70 -15.00
C SER A 146 1.32 -3.30 -13.60
N PHE A 147 0.66 -3.82 -12.56
CA PHE A 147 1.06 -3.59 -11.18
C PHE A 147 2.47 -4.13 -10.92
N LEU A 148 2.74 -5.38 -11.32
CA LEU A 148 4.00 -6.06 -11.03
C LEU A 148 5.15 -5.66 -11.96
N LEU A 149 4.86 -5.29 -13.20
CA LEU A 149 5.90 -5.08 -14.22
C LEU A 149 6.31 -3.62 -14.44
N TRP A 150 5.47 -2.64 -14.09
CA TRP A 150 5.91 -1.25 -14.18
C TRP A 150 5.65 -0.46 -12.90
N TYR A 151 4.49 -0.61 -12.25
CA TYR A 151 4.20 0.19 -11.05
C TYR A 151 5.08 -0.20 -9.84
N ARG A 152 5.15 -1.48 -9.50
CA ARG A 152 5.98 -1.95 -8.38
C ARG A 152 7.48 -1.76 -8.63
N PRO A 153 8.01 -1.98 -9.85
CA PRO A 153 9.38 -1.59 -10.20
C PRO A 153 9.66 -0.14 -9.91
N ILE A 154 8.84 0.79 -10.44
CA ILE A 154 9.15 2.20 -10.25
C ILE A 154 9.01 2.62 -8.79
N TYR A 155 8.03 2.07 -8.07
CA TYR A 155 7.91 2.24 -6.63
C TYR A 155 9.20 1.86 -5.90
N ASN A 156 9.72 0.66 -6.17
CA ASN A 156 10.96 0.17 -5.58
C ASN A 156 12.19 0.95 -6.05
N GLY A 157 12.19 1.45 -7.29
CA GLY A 157 13.27 2.27 -7.84
C GLY A 157 13.41 3.58 -7.08
N TYR A 158 12.30 4.24 -6.75
CA TYR A 158 12.31 5.46 -5.94
C TYR A 158 12.51 5.20 -4.44
N MET A 159 12.13 4.03 -3.93
CA MET A 159 12.35 3.65 -2.53
C MET A 159 13.80 3.25 -2.24
N LYS A 160 14.44 2.49 -3.15
CA LYS A 160 15.77 1.88 -2.95
C LYS A 160 16.89 2.55 -3.74
N GLU A 161 16.56 3.47 -4.65
CA GLU A 161 17.51 4.11 -5.58
C GLU A 161 18.40 3.10 -6.36
N GLN A 162 17.82 1.97 -6.75
CA GLN A 162 18.51 0.93 -7.52
C GLN A 162 18.22 1.06 -9.01
N ALA A 163 19.27 1.04 -9.83
CA ALA A 163 19.21 1.27 -11.27
C ALA A 163 18.37 0.21 -11.99
N LEU A 164 18.43 -1.05 -11.54
CA LEU A 164 17.71 -2.17 -12.13
C LEU A 164 16.20 -1.93 -12.22
N TYR A 165 15.61 -1.36 -11.18
CA TYR A 165 14.17 -1.10 -11.12
C TYR A 165 13.73 -0.03 -12.13
N TYR A 166 14.53 1.01 -12.34
CA TYR A 166 14.26 2.03 -13.36
C TYR A 166 14.27 1.44 -14.77
N TYR A 167 15.28 0.63 -15.10
CA TYR A 167 15.35 0.00 -16.42
C TYR A 167 14.20 -0.97 -16.70
N MET A 168 13.79 -1.74 -15.69
CA MET A 168 12.61 -2.60 -15.79
C MET A 168 11.33 -1.80 -16.04
N TYR A 169 11.15 -0.70 -15.28
CA TYR A 169 10.05 0.23 -15.53
C TYR A 169 10.08 0.74 -16.98
N PHE A 170 11.24 1.17 -17.50
CA PHE A 170 11.34 1.70 -18.86
C PHE A 170 10.98 0.69 -19.94
N VAL A 171 11.33 -0.59 -19.78
CA VAL A 171 10.97 -1.64 -20.74
C VAL A 171 9.46 -1.92 -20.70
N PHE A 172 8.92 -2.20 -19.52
CA PHE A 172 7.53 -2.63 -19.40
C PHE A 172 6.52 -1.48 -19.52
N CYS A 173 6.86 -0.29 -19.03
CA CYS A 173 6.07 0.92 -19.32
C CYS A 173 6.13 1.28 -20.81
N GLY A 174 7.26 1.01 -21.49
CA GLY A 174 7.37 1.12 -22.94
C GLY A 174 6.36 0.21 -23.68
N PHE A 175 6.26 -1.07 -23.29
CA PHE A 175 5.22 -1.96 -23.83
C PHE A 175 3.80 -1.49 -23.47
N HIS A 176 3.59 -0.96 -22.27
CA HIS A 176 2.30 -0.39 -21.86
C HIS A 176 1.90 0.83 -22.69
N LEU A 177 2.86 1.66 -23.09
CA LEU A 177 2.64 2.79 -24.00
C LEU A 177 2.21 2.31 -25.40
N LEU A 178 2.86 1.28 -25.93
CA LEU A 178 2.47 0.66 -27.20
C LEU A 178 1.06 0.05 -27.10
N TYR A 179 0.77 -0.65 -26.00
CA TYR A 179 -0.57 -1.15 -25.72
C TYR A 179 -1.61 -0.02 -25.65
N SER A 180 -1.28 1.12 -25.02
CA SER A 180 -2.18 2.27 -24.95
C SER A 180 -2.48 2.84 -26.35
N VAL A 181 -1.48 2.96 -27.22
CA VAL A 181 -1.70 3.37 -28.63
C VAL A 181 -2.63 2.41 -29.35
N TYR A 182 -2.41 1.10 -29.20
CA TYR A 182 -3.27 0.06 -29.74
C TYR A 182 -4.73 0.20 -29.25
N MET A 183 -4.93 0.42 -27.94
CA MET A 183 -6.27 0.60 -27.37
C MET A 183 -6.94 1.91 -27.82
N ILE A 184 -6.18 2.99 -28.01
CA ILE A 184 -6.68 4.25 -28.57
C ILE A 184 -7.19 4.05 -30.00
N ILE A 185 -6.44 3.31 -30.83
CA ILE A 185 -6.84 3.01 -32.21
C ILE A 185 -8.17 2.23 -32.22
N GLY A 186 -8.32 1.22 -31.36
CA GLY A 186 -9.58 0.50 -31.21
C GLY A 186 -9.90 -0.40 -32.40
N ILE A 187 -8.97 -1.31 -32.74
CA ILE A 187 -9.16 -2.23 -33.87
C ILE A 187 -10.38 -3.12 -33.60
N PRO A 188 -11.35 -3.22 -34.53
CA PRO A 188 -12.54 -4.04 -34.33
C PRO A 188 -12.21 -5.53 -34.12
N SER A 189 -13.04 -6.21 -33.33
CA SER A 189 -12.90 -7.63 -32.97
C SER A 189 -11.70 -7.95 -32.09
N THR A 190 -11.01 -6.94 -31.53
CA THR A 190 -9.88 -7.14 -30.62
C THR A 190 -10.16 -6.71 -29.19
N GLY A 191 -11.39 -6.28 -28.87
CA GLY A 191 -11.78 -5.88 -27.52
C GLY A 191 -11.31 -4.50 -27.10
N ALA A 192 -10.89 -3.68 -28.07
CA ALA A 192 -10.51 -2.29 -27.85
C ALA A 192 -11.65 -1.37 -28.30
N ALA A 193 -12.39 -0.79 -27.34
CA ALA A 193 -13.43 0.20 -27.59
C ALA A 193 -12.83 1.61 -27.81
N GLY A 194 -11.82 1.68 -28.69
CA GLY A 194 -11.10 2.90 -29.04
C GLY A 194 -11.81 3.72 -30.12
N ILE A 195 -11.08 4.61 -30.78
CA ILE A 195 -11.66 5.64 -31.66
C ILE A 195 -12.37 5.05 -32.88
N ILE A 196 -11.79 4.04 -33.55
CA ILE A 196 -12.40 3.42 -34.74
C ILE A 196 -13.73 2.76 -34.37
N GLN A 197 -13.73 1.98 -33.29
CA GLN A 197 -14.93 1.28 -32.84
C GLN A 197 -16.01 2.26 -32.35
N THR A 198 -15.60 3.33 -31.70
CA THR A 198 -16.49 4.41 -31.23
C THR A 198 -17.18 5.13 -32.40
N ILE A 199 -16.42 5.48 -33.45
CA ILE A 199 -16.98 6.11 -34.66
C ILE A 199 -18.00 5.18 -35.32
N LYS A 200 -17.69 3.88 -35.44
CA LYS A 200 -18.64 2.90 -35.98
C LYS A 200 -19.96 2.88 -35.21
N MET A 201 -19.89 2.91 -33.87
CA MET A 201 -21.10 2.92 -33.04
C MET A 201 -21.93 4.19 -33.23
N TYR A 202 -21.30 5.35 -33.46
CA TYR A 202 -22.04 6.57 -33.82
C TYR A 202 -22.72 6.48 -35.18
N VAL A 203 -22.02 5.94 -36.19
CA VAL A 203 -22.56 5.74 -37.54
C VAL A 203 -23.76 4.78 -37.53
N ASP A 204 -23.68 3.71 -36.75
CA ASP A 204 -24.76 2.72 -36.61
C ASP A 204 -25.89 3.18 -35.67
N HIS A 205 -25.89 4.44 -35.24
CA HIS A 205 -26.85 5.04 -34.30
C HIS A 205 -26.97 4.30 -32.94
N ARG A 206 -25.89 3.65 -32.50
CA ARG A 206 -25.78 2.94 -31.22
C ARG A 206 -25.23 3.88 -30.15
N TRP A 207 -26.04 4.85 -29.76
CA TRP A 207 -25.63 5.97 -28.92
C TRP A 207 -24.99 5.57 -27.59
N VAL A 208 -25.54 4.56 -26.89
CA VAL A 208 -25.02 4.12 -25.59
C VAL A 208 -23.61 3.54 -25.74
N ALA A 209 -23.40 2.65 -26.71
CA ALA A 209 -22.10 2.06 -27.00
C ALA A 209 -21.08 3.14 -27.43
N ALA A 210 -21.54 4.13 -28.21
CA ALA A 210 -20.70 5.22 -28.69
C ALA A 210 -20.26 6.18 -27.57
N ILE A 211 -21.14 6.52 -26.64
CA ILE A 211 -20.81 7.35 -25.48
C ILE A 211 -19.80 6.62 -24.58
N LEU A 212 -20.05 5.34 -24.28
CA LEU A 212 -19.13 4.52 -23.47
C LEU A 212 -17.77 4.34 -24.16
N GLY A 213 -17.76 4.10 -25.47
CA GLY A 213 -16.53 4.05 -26.27
C GLY A 213 -15.76 5.37 -26.27
N THR A 214 -16.46 6.51 -26.27
CA THR A 214 -15.83 7.83 -26.14
C THR A 214 -15.15 7.98 -24.78
N ILE A 215 -15.83 7.60 -23.70
CA ILE A 215 -15.24 7.63 -22.35
C ILE A 215 -14.03 6.70 -22.25
N ALA A 216 -14.13 5.48 -22.80
CA ALA A 216 -13.01 4.54 -22.86
C ALA A 216 -11.82 5.13 -23.66
N THR A 217 -12.09 5.71 -24.83
CA THR A 217 -11.08 6.35 -25.69
C THR A 217 -10.37 7.50 -24.96
N VAL A 218 -11.11 8.35 -24.26
CA VAL A 218 -10.52 9.43 -23.43
C VAL A 218 -9.64 8.83 -22.33
N GLY A 219 -10.10 7.78 -21.65
CA GLY A 219 -9.30 7.05 -20.67
C GLY A 219 -7.99 6.50 -21.25
N TRP A 220 -8.03 5.92 -22.44
CA TRP A 220 -6.84 5.41 -23.13
C TRP A 220 -5.88 6.52 -23.57
N VAL A 221 -6.39 7.68 -24.00
CA VAL A 221 -5.57 8.86 -24.30
C VAL A 221 -4.90 9.38 -23.03
N LEU A 222 -5.64 9.50 -21.92
CA LEU A 222 -5.09 9.91 -20.63
C LEU A 222 -4.02 8.92 -20.13
N GLN A 223 -4.21 7.61 -20.36
CA GLN A 223 -3.20 6.59 -20.11
C GLN A 223 -1.94 6.83 -20.95
N GLY A 224 -2.07 6.92 -22.27
CA GLY A 224 -0.93 7.06 -23.17
C GLY A 224 -0.14 8.34 -22.92
N VAL A 225 -0.83 9.48 -22.83
CA VAL A 225 -0.19 10.78 -22.59
C VAL A 225 0.37 10.85 -21.17
N GLY A 226 -0.41 10.47 -20.16
CA GLY A 226 0.01 10.49 -18.76
C GLY A 226 1.26 9.65 -18.53
N GLN A 227 1.26 8.41 -19.01
CA GLN A 227 2.43 7.53 -18.92
C GLN A 227 3.62 8.08 -19.71
N GLY A 228 3.40 8.66 -20.90
CA GLY A 228 4.49 9.25 -21.69
C GLY A 228 5.16 10.43 -21.01
N LEU A 229 4.38 11.29 -20.34
CA LEU A 229 4.90 12.42 -19.58
C LEU A 229 5.73 11.97 -18.37
N TYR A 230 5.20 11.05 -17.56
CA TYR A 230 5.94 10.53 -16.40
C TYR A 230 7.14 9.69 -16.82
N TYR A 231 7.04 8.92 -17.90
CA TYR A 231 8.18 8.20 -18.48
C TYR A 231 9.34 9.16 -18.77
N ARG A 232 9.07 10.30 -19.42
CA ARG A 232 10.09 11.32 -19.71
C ARG A 232 10.65 11.96 -18.43
N GLN A 233 9.79 12.23 -17.45
CA GLN A 233 10.19 12.82 -16.18
C GLN A 233 11.13 11.87 -15.40
N ILE A 234 10.75 10.59 -15.30
CA ILE A 234 11.53 9.54 -14.65
C ILE A 234 12.84 9.31 -15.39
N TRP A 235 12.82 9.30 -16.73
CA TRP A 235 14.03 9.20 -17.54
C TRP A 235 15.02 10.34 -17.25
N THR A 236 14.52 11.55 -17.06
CA THR A 236 15.34 12.71 -16.71
C THR A 236 15.93 12.55 -15.31
N HIS A 237 15.13 12.11 -14.34
CA HIS A 237 15.58 11.81 -12.98
C HIS A 237 16.65 10.71 -12.95
N HIS A 238 16.41 9.60 -13.66
CA HIS A 238 17.34 8.48 -13.82
C HIS A 238 18.70 8.92 -14.36
N LYS A 239 18.70 9.75 -15.41
CA LYS A 239 19.94 10.29 -15.98
C LYS A 239 20.65 11.24 -15.02
N ALA A 240 19.90 12.09 -14.31
CA ALA A 240 20.48 13.00 -13.31
C ALA A 240 21.12 12.25 -12.13
N ALA A 241 20.55 11.10 -11.74
CA ALA A 241 21.08 10.23 -10.70
C ALA A 241 22.29 9.39 -11.13
N GLY A 242 22.71 9.45 -12.41
CA GLY A 242 23.88 8.73 -12.91
C GLY A 242 23.72 7.21 -12.97
N HIS A 243 22.48 6.70 -12.98
CA HIS A 243 22.22 5.26 -13.07
C HIS A 243 22.64 4.73 -14.46
N SER A 244 23.62 3.82 -14.47
CA SER A 244 24.12 3.16 -15.68
C SER A 244 23.60 1.73 -15.84
N ILE A 245 23.62 1.22 -17.07
CA ILE A 245 23.26 -0.19 -17.37
C ILE A 245 24.24 -1.15 -16.67
N GLU A 246 25.52 -0.78 -16.54
CA GLU A 246 26.51 -1.59 -15.84
C GLU A 246 26.15 -1.77 -14.37
N LYS A 247 25.75 -0.67 -13.69
CA LYS A 247 25.26 -0.72 -12.31
C LYS A 247 24.03 -1.64 -12.19
N ALA A 248 23.09 -1.55 -13.13
CA ALA A 248 21.92 -2.43 -13.16
C ALA A 248 22.27 -3.92 -13.36
N LYS A 249 23.26 -4.23 -14.20
CA LYS A 249 23.76 -5.60 -14.40
C LYS A 249 24.41 -6.15 -13.13
N THR A 250 25.21 -5.33 -12.44
CA THR A 250 25.81 -5.70 -11.15
C THR A 250 24.74 -5.94 -10.09
N GLU A 251 23.74 -5.06 -9.98
CA GLU A 251 22.62 -5.25 -9.05
C GLU A 251 21.83 -6.53 -9.33
N LEU A 252 21.59 -6.85 -10.61
CA LEU A 252 20.92 -8.09 -11.01
C LEU A 252 21.75 -9.34 -10.65
N ALA A 253 23.07 -9.29 -10.87
CA ALA A 253 23.99 -10.38 -10.53
C ALA A 253 24.08 -10.61 -9.01
N THR A 254 24.07 -9.53 -8.22
CA THR A 254 24.21 -9.59 -6.76
C THR A 254 22.92 -9.99 -6.04
N HIS A 255 21.75 -9.49 -6.49
CA HIS A 255 20.48 -9.77 -5.82
C HIS A 255 19.70 -10.95 -6.40
N GLY A 256 20.02 -11.37 -7.64
CA GLY A 256 19.32 -12.44 -8.35
C GLY A 256 17.83 -12.15 -8.59
N ALA A 257 17.21 -12.92 -9.47
CA ALA A 257 15.77 -12.78 -9.76
C ALA A 257 14.87 -13.12 -8.54
N LYS A 258 15.38 -13.85 -7.53
CA LYS A 258 14.60 -14.28 -6.37
C LYS A 258 14.30 -13.15 -5.38
N ALA A 259 15.26 -12.26 -5.09
CA ALA A 259 15.06 -11.14 -4.16
C ALA A 259 13.98 -10.13 -4.64
N TYR A 260 13.65 -10.19 -5.94
CA TYR A 260 12.64 -9.37 -6.59
C TYR A 260 11.20 -9.76 -6.21
N PHE A 261 10.91 -11.05 -6.07
CA PHE A 261 9.56 -11.57 -5.81
C PHE A 261 9.29 -11.90 -4.33
N THR A 262 10.33 -12.01 -3.49
CA THR A 262 10.19 -12.48 -2.10
C THR A 262 10.19 -11.38 -1.04
N ARG A 263 10.48 -10.11 -1.39
CA ARG A 263 10.31 -8.96 -0.49
C ARG A 263 9.03 -8.21 -0.85
N GLY A 264 7.90 -8.89 -0.65
CA GLY A 264 6.56 -8.30 -0.58
C GLY A 264 6.34 -7.67 0.78
#